data_AF-A0A5J4PW11-F1
#
_entry.id   AF-A0A5J4PW11-F1
#
_cell.length_a   1.000
_cell.length_b   1.000
_cell.length_c   1.000
_cell.angle_alpha   90.00
_cell.angle_beta   90.00
_cell.angle_gamma   90.00
#
_symmetry.space_group_name_H-M   'P 1'
#
loop_
_entity.id
_entity.type
_entity.pdbx_description
1 polymer ?
#
loop_
_entity_poly.entity_id
_entity_poly.type
_entity_poly.pdbx_seq_one_letter_code
_entity_poly.pdbx_strand_id
1 'polypeptide(L)'
;MKRICLSLSVFLLISFPALWGQNDLTERIDLLITNYLPNGSEIGVSIYDLTERRSLYTYRSDKLSRPASTMKLLTRITTLAQPRWDDPFRTEVW
;
A
#
# COMPACT_ATOMS: atom_id res chain seq x y z
N MET A 1 5.19 -50.65 6.83
CA MET A 1 4.27 -49.62 6.27
C MET A 1 3.69 -48.68 7.34
N LYS A 2 3.04 -49.18 8.41
CA LYS A 2 2.43 -48.32 9.46
C LYS A 2 3.37 -47.31 10.14
N ARG A 3 4.63 -47.68 10.40
CA ARG A 3 5.64 -46.80 11.03
C ARG A 3 6.12 -45.66 10.13
N ILE A 4 6.13 -45.88 8.81
CA ILE A 4 6.54 -44.88 7.80
C ILE A 4 5.41 -43.87 7.57
N CYS A 5 4.15 -44.30 7.57
CA CYS A 5 3.01 -43.39 7.57
C CYS A 5 3.00 -42.49 8.82
N LEU A 6 3.28 -43.06 10.01
CA LEU A 6 3.30 -42.31 11.26
C LEU A 6 4.40 -41.23 11.26
N SER A 7 5.60 -41.58 10.78
CA SER A 7 6.70 -40.60 10.68
C SER A 7 6.40 -39.50 9.65
N LEU A 8 5.75 -39.83 8.53
CA LEU A 8 5.35 -38.86 7.51
C LEU A 8 4.27 -37.89 8.03
N SER A 9 3.29 -38.39 8.79
CA SER A 9 2.26 -37.56 9.41
C SER A 9 2.82 -36.63 10.49
N VAL A 10 3.81 -37.08 11.26
CA VAL A 10 4.49 -36.25 12.27
C VAL A 10 5.33 -35.17 11.60
N PHE A 11 6.02 -35.48 10.49
CA PHE A 11 6.79 -34.49 9.73
C PHE A 11 5.91 -33.40 9.10
N LEU A 12 4.72 -33.77 8.61
CA LEU A 12 3.71 -32.83 8.09
C LEU A 12 3.17 -31.91 9.20
N LEU A 13 2.86 -32.45 10.39
CA LEU A 13 2.35 -31.66 11.51
C LEU A 13 3.39 -30.66 12.06
N ILE A 14 4.68 -30.97 11.98
CA ILE A 14 5.77 -30.11 12.47
C ILE A 14 6.17 -29.03 11.46
N SER A 15 5.91 -29.24 10.16
CA SER A 15 6.20 -28.25 9.10
C SER A 15 5.03 -27.31 8.77
N PHE A 16 3.82 -27.59 9.27
CA PHE A 16 2.64 -26.73 9.11
C PHE A 16 2.56 -25.43 9.97
N PRO A 17 3.20 -25.27 11.15
CA PRO A 17 3.03 -24.05 11.94
C PRO A 17 3.77 -22.84 11.34
N ALA A 18 4.66 -23.04 10.37
CA ALA A 18 5.36 -21.95 9.68
C ALA A 18 4.43 -21.15 8.74
N LEU A 19 3.28 -21.70 8.32
CA LEU A 19 2.31 -21.01 7.49
C LEU A 19 1.33 -20.12 8.28
N TRP A 20 1.23 -20.30 9.60
CA TRP A 20 0.28 -19.57 10.45
C TRP A 20 0.82 -18.26 11.02
N GLY A 21 2.11 -17.96 10.82
CA GLY A 21 2.76 -16.76 11.36
C GLY A 21 2.83 -15.57 10.40
N GLN A 22 2.30 -15.69 9.19
CA GLN A 22 2.36 -14.63 8.18
C GLN A 22 1.03 -13.88 8.16
N ASN A 23 0.90 -12.91 9.06
CA ASN A 23 -0.23 -11.98 9.01
C ASN A 23 -0.22 -11.29 7.65
N ASP A 24 -1.24 -11.55 6.84
CA ASP A 24 -1.39 -10.96 5.53
C ASP A 24 -1.44 -9.43 5.63
N LEU A 25 -0.83 -8.73 4.68
CA LEU A 25 -0.80 -7.26 4.64
C LEU A 25 -2.24 -6.71 4.72
N THR A 26 -3.14 -7.35 3.98
CA THR A 26 -4.57 -7.04 3.94
C THR A 26 -5.19 -7.05 5.34
N GLU A 27 -5.02 -8.15 6.08
CA GLU A 27 -5.59 -8.34 7.41
C GLU A 27 -5.10 -7.26 8.39
N ARG A 28 -3.81 -6.91 8.33
CA ARG A 28 -3.24 -5.87 9.20
C ARG A 28 -3.83 -4.50 8.90
N ILE A 29 -3.97 -4.14 7.62
CA ILE A 29 -4.54 -2.84 7.23
C ILE A 29 -6.03 -2.80 7.56
N ASP A 30 -6.78 -3.87 7.29
CA ASP A 30 -8.20 -3.95 7.62
C ASP A 30 -8.45 -3.81 9.13
N LEU A 31 -7.59 -4.39 9.97
CA LEU A 31 -7.66 -4.23 11.42
C LEU A 31 -7.45 -2.76 11.83
N LEU A 32 -6.47 -2.08 11.23
CA LEU A 32 -6.23 -0.65 11.48
C LEU A 32 -7.44 0.21 11.09
N ILE A 33 -8.00 -0.03 9.90
CA ILE A 33 -9.16 0.71 9.41
C ILE A 33 -10.37 0.46 10.30
N THR A 34 -10.64 -0.80 10.66
CA THR A 34 -11.85 -1.17 11.39
C THR A 34 -11.79 -0.74 12.86
N ASN A 35 -10.64 -0.91 13.51
CA ASN A 35 -10.55 -0.75 14.96
C ASN A 35 -9.96 0.60 15.42
N TYR A 36 -9.27 1.33 14.54
CA TYR A 36 -8.52 2.53 14.95
C TYR A 36 -8.90 3.81 14.21
N LEU A 37 -9.81 3.76 13.21
CA LEU A 37 -10.32 4.99 12.61
C LEU A 37 -11.33 5.68 13.53
N PRO A 38 -11.18 6.99 13.78
CA PRO A 38 -12.18 7.76 14.50
C PRO A 38 -13.54 7.71 13.80
N ASN A 39 -14.63 7.70 14.57
CA ASN A 39 -15.99 7.69 14.03
C ASN A 39 -16.23 8.85 13.05
N GLY A 40 -16.87 8.53 11.92
CA GLY A 40 -17.14 9.47 10.84
C GLY A 40 -15.94 9.75 9.93
N SER A 41 -14.79 9.09 10.17
CA SER A 41 -13.63 9.21 9.28
C SER A 41 -13.89 8.58 7.92
N GLU A 42 -13.35 9.23 6.91
CA GLU A 42 -13.74 9.04 5.53
C GLU A 42 -12.45 8.91 4.70
N ILE A 43 -11.83 7.72 4.68
CA ILE A 43 -10.54 7.50 4.03
C ILE A 43 -10.64 6.67 2.73
N GLY A 44 -9.59 6.73 1.92
CA GLY A 44 -9.29 5.79 0.84
C GLY A 44 -7.80 5.42 0.88
N VAL A 45 -7.48 4.15 0.62
CA VAL A 45 -6.12 3.59 0.68
C VAL A 45 -5.84 2.79 -0.59
N SER A 46 -4.67 2.99 -1.17
CA SER A 46 -4.15 2.19 -2.28
C SER A 46 -2.66 1.94 -2.04
N ILE A 47 -2.26 0.67 -2.00
CA ILE A 47 -0.87 0.24 -1.83
C ILE A 47 -0.47 -0.50 -3.10
N TYR A 48 0.61 -0.03 -3.72
CA TYR A 48 1.04 -0.49 -5.03
C TYR A 48 2.52 -0.86 -5.01
N ASP A 49 2.86 -2.01 -5.60
CA ASP A 49 4.23 -2.45 -5.80
C ASP A 49 4.80 -1.82 -7.07
N LEU A 50 5.80 -0.95 -6.93
CA LEU A 50 6.45 -0.29 -8.06
C LEU A 50 7.41 -1.20 -8.84
N THR A 51 7.89 -2.29 -8.23
CA THR A 51 8.79 -3.27 -8.84
C THR A 51 8.00 -4.24 -9.70
N GLU A 52 7.00 -4.90 -9.10
CA GLU A 52 6.14 -5.89 -9.78
C GLU A 52 4.99 -5.24 -10.55
N ARG A 53 4.80 -3.92 -10.39
CA ARG A 53 3.76 -3.12 -11.05
C ARG A 53 2.35 -3.70 -10.83
N ARG A 54 2.05 -4.05 -9.59
CA ARG A 54 0.72 -4.58 -9.21
C ARG A 54 0.19 -3.94 -7.95
N SER A 55 -1.14 -3.93 -7.84
CA SER A 55 -1.81 -3.56 -6.60
C SER A 55 -1.55 -4.63 -5.54
N LEU A 56 -1.22 -4.21 -4.32
CA LEU A 56 -1.09 -5.07 -3.15
C LEU A 56 -2.32 -4.97 -2.24
N TYR A 57 -2.97 -3.81 -2.18
CA TYR A 57 -4.13 -3.57 -1.35
C TYR A 57 -4.92 -2.34 -1.83
N THR A 58 -6.25 -2.41 -1.77
CA THR A 58 -7.14 -1.28 -2.07
C THR A 58 -8.30 -1.23 -1.09
N TYR A 59 -8.58 -0.05 -0.55
CA TYR A 59 -9.77 0.22 0.24
C TYR A 59 -10.35 1.57 -0.18
N ARG A 60 -11.55 1.56 -0.80
CA ARG A 60 -12.21 2.78 -1.32
C ARG A 60 -11.27 3.67 -2.15
N SER A 61 -10.40 3.07 -2.96
CA SER A 61 -9.33 3.79 -3.70
C SER A 61 -9.87 4.84 -4.68
N ASP A 62 -11.07 4.62 -5.23
CA ASP A 62 -11.68 5.50 -6.23
C ASP A 62 -12.50 6.63 -5.59
N LYS A 63 -12.51 6.71 -4.26
CA LYS A 63 -13.22 7.76 -3.53
C LYS A 63 -12.51 9.10 -3.66
N LEU A 64 -13.21 10.08 -4.23
CA LEU A 64 -12.75 11.46 -4.22
C LEU A 64 -12.66 12.00 -2.78
N SER A 65 -11.46 12.47 -2.42
CA SER A 65 -11.14 13.00 -1.10
C SER A 65 -10.43 14.34 -1.23
N ARG A 66 -10.45 15.16 -0.18
CA ARG A 66 -9.70 16.43 -0.15
C ARG A 66 -8.20 16.11 0.01
N PRO A 67 -7.34 16.38 -0.99
CA PRO A 67 -5.96 15.90 -0.96
C PRO A 67 -5.01 16.74 -0.08
N ALA A 68 -5.45 17.91 0.40
CA ALA A 68 -4.59 18.86 1.12
C ALA A 68 -3.25 19.08 0.38
N SER A 69 -2.12 19.07 1.09
CA SER A 69 -0.80 19.25 0.47
C SER A 69 -0.35 18.09 -0.43
N THR A 70 -1.03 16.93 -0.42
CA THR A 70 -0.76 15.85 -1.39
C THR A 70 -1.00 16.31 -2.83
N MET A 71 -1.83 17.33 -3.05
CA MET A 71 -2.00 18.00 -4.35
C MET A 71 -0.66 18.48 -4.95
N LYS A 72 0.32 18.85 -4.11
CA LYS A 72 1.63 19.30 -4.56
C LYS A 72 2.38 18.24 -5.39
N LEU A 73 2.08 16.95 -5.20
CA LEU A 73 2.63 15.89 -6.04
C LEU A 73 2.21 16.09 -7.50
N LEU A 74 0.91 16.28 -7.75
CA LEU A 74 0.38 16.54 -9.09
C LEU A 74 0.95 17.85 -9.65
N THR A 75 0.94 18.93 -8.87
CA THR A 75 1.53 20.22 -9.30
C THR A 75 3.00 20.07 -9.71
N ARG A 76 3.81 19.35 -8.91
CA ARG A 76 5.23 19.17 -9.22
C ARG A 76 5.43 18.31 -10.47
N ILE A 77 4.69 17.21 -10.59
CA ILE A 77 4.77 16.33 -11.77
C ILE A 77 4.40 17.11 -13.02
N THR A 78 3.33 17.92 -12.98
CA THR A 78 2.90 18.70 -14.14
C THR A 78 3.85 19.85 -14.45
N THR A 79 4.48 20.48 -13.45
CA THR A 79 5.54 21.47 -13.67
C THR A 79 6.76 20.83 -14.34
N LEU A 80 7.25 19.69 -13.83
CA LEU A 80 8.42 19.00 -14.40
C LEU A 80 8.18 18.47 -15.82
N ALA A 81 6.92 18.25 -16.21
CA ALA A 81 6.55 17.86 -17.56
C ALA A 81 6.61 19.03 -18.58
N GLN A 82 6.73 20.29 -18.13
CA GLN A 82 6.83 21.45 -19.01
C GLN A 82 8.24 21.55 -19.63
N PRO A 83 8.39 21.95 -20.90
CA PRO A 83 9.72 22.06 -21.53
C PRO A 83 10.67 23.06 -20.86
N ARG A 84 10.14 24.08 -20.21
CA ARG A 84 10.88 25.17 -19.56
C ARG A 84 10.80 25.08 -18.03
N TRP A 85 10.65 23.87 -17.49
CA TRP A 85 10.47 23.65 -16.05
C TRP A 85 11.65 24.15 -15.20
N ASP A 86 12.82 24.25 -15.81
CA ASP A 86 14.10 24.65 -15.22
C ASP A 86 14.43 26.13 -15.45
N ASP A 87 13.59 26.88 -16.17
CA ASP A 87 13.77 28.32 -16.34
C ASP A 87 13.71 29.02 -14.98
N PRO A 88 14.71 29.87 -14.66
CA PRO A 88 14.67 30.63 -13.42
C PRO A 88 13.56 31.67 -13.48
N PHE A 89 12.89 31.90 -12.34
CA PHE A 89 12.04 33.07 -12.17
C PHE A 89 12.88 34.35 -12.33
N ARG A 90 12.34 35.34 -13.08
CA ARG A 90 13.03 36.60 -13.38
C ARG A 90 12.35 37.77 -12.67
N THR A 91 13.15 38.79 -12.38
CA THR A 91 12.69 40.09 -11.86
C THR A 91 13.42 41.17 -12.64
N GLU A 92 12.71 42.16 -13.19
CA GLU A 92 13.26 43.21 -14.06
C GLU A 92 12.71 44.59 -13.68
N VAL A 93 13.44 45.65 -14.03
CA VAL A 93 13.08 47.06 -13.79
C VAL A 93 13.05 47.77 -15.15
N TRP A 94 12.03 48.58 -15.39
CA TRP A 94 11.77 49.34 -16.62
C TRP A 94 11.88 50.85 -16.40
#